data_AF-E2B0N0-F1
#
_entry.id   AF-E2B0N0-F1
#
_cell.length_a   1.000
_cell.length_b   1.000
_cell.length_c   1.000
_cell.angle_alpha   90.00
_cell.angle_beta   90.00
_cell.angle_gamma   90.00
#
_symmetry.space_group_name_H-M   'P 1'
#
loop_
_entity.id
_entity.type
_entity.pdbx_description
1 polymer ?
#
loop_
_entity_poly.entity_id
_entity_poly.type
_entity_poly.pdbx_seq_one_letter_code
_entity_poly.pdbx_strand_id
1 'polypeptide(L)'
;MAAPTFVDLQGFIVGKNFVVKEAAVLRKGSVLSHYIFTCPVPRHTLTKSERCQVLWLIKNHHGLSWNDGHVSYWKSKCLITTTMMGATEEDDASPLVKGHEKRQ
;
A
#
# COMPACT_ATOMS: atom_id res chain seq x y z
N MET A 1 16.72 19.41 -12.31
CA MET A 1 15.89 19.01 -11.15
C MET A 1 15.65 17.52 -11.24
N ALA A 2 15.84 16.77 -10.16
CA ALA A 2 15.47 15.35 -10.13
C ALA A 2 13.94 15.24 -10.18
N ALA A 3 13.41 14.36 -11.04
CA ALA A 3 11.97 14.12 -11.11
C ALA A 3 11.48 13.44 -9.83
N PRO A 4 10.38 13.91 -9.21
CA PRO A 4 9.89 13.37 -7.95
C PRO A 4 9.41 11.91 -8.10
N THR A 5 9.47 11.16 -6.99
CA THR A 5 8.83 9.85 -6.85
C THR A 5 7.52 10.02 -6.09
N PHE A 6 6.43 9.48 -6.64
CA PHE A 6 5.12 9.47 -6.00
C PHE A 6 4.80 8.06 -5.54
N VAL A 7 4.22 7.95 -4.34
CA VAL A 7 3.72 6.67 -3.82
C VAL A 7 2.30 6.86 -3.32
N ASP A 8 1.40 6.05 -3.87
CA ASP A 8 0.04 5.88 -3.39
C ASP A 8 -0.05 4.53 -2.66
N LEU A 9 -0.45 4.58 -1.39
CA LEU A 9 -0.63 3.41 -0.55
C LEU A 9 -2.10 3.30 -0.16
N GLN A 10 -2.66 2.13 -0.42
CA GLN A 10 -4.02 1.81 -0.03
C GLN A 10 -4.02 0.56 0.84
N GLY A 11 -4.88 0.56 1.86
CA GLY A 11 -4.88 -0.48 2.87
C GLY A 11 -6.02 -0.35 3.86
N PHE A 12 -5.94 -1.15 4.91
CA PHE A 12 -6.95 -1.22 5.98
C PHE A 12 -6.33 -0.87 7.32
N ILE A 13 -7.14 -0.46 8.29
CA ILE A 13 -6.69 -0.36 9.68
C ILE A 13 -7.10 -1.65 10.41
N VAL A 14 -6.11 -2.39 10.92
CA VAL A 14 -6.33 -3.63 11.70
C VAL A 14 -5.54 -3.51 12.99
N GLY A 15 -6.21 -3.62 14.14
CA GLY A 15 -5.58 -3.50 15.45
C GLY A 15 -4.82 -2.19 15.64
N LYS A 16 -5.34 -1.08 15.09
CA LYS A 16 -4.72 0.26 15.03
C LYS A 16 -3.50 0.39 14.10
N ASN A 17 -3.11 -0.68 13.41
CA ASN A 17 -2.01 -0.66 12.45
C ASN A 17 -2.55 -0.54 11.02
N PHE A 18 -1.86 0.25 10.18
CA PHE A 18 -2.18 0.31 8.76
C PHE A 18 -1.58 -0.88 8.01
N VAL A 19 -2.44 -1.69 7.43
CA VAL A 19 -2.09 -2.85 6.61
C VAL A 19 -2.23 -2.46 5.14
N VAL A 20 -1.10 -2.21 4.48
CA VAL A 20 -1.05 -1.99 3.03
C VAL A 20 -1.63 -3.19 2.27
N LYS A 21 -2.57 -2.90 1.38
CA LYS A 21 -3.17 -3.84 0.44
C LYS A 21 -2.66 -3.63 -0.97
N GLU A 22 -2.46 -2.38 -1.36
CA GLU A 22 -2.03 -1.97 -2.68
C GLU A 22 -1.00 -0.86 -2.55
N ALA A 23 0.01 -0.89 -3.40
CA ALA A 23 1.01 0.16 -3.52
C ALA A 23 1.24 0.47 -5.01
N ALA A 24 1.09 1.73 -5.38
CA ALA A 24 1.48 2.26 -6.68
C ALA A 24 2.64 3.23 -6.49
N VAL A 25 3.76 2.97 -7.16
CA VAL A 25 4.96 3.79 -7.11
C VAL A 25 5.23 4.32 -8.51
N LEU A 26 5.20 5.65 -8.66
CA LEU A 26 5.63 6.35 -9.88
C LEU A 26 6.99 6.98 -9.62
N ARG A 27 8.05 6.35 -10.14
CA ARG A 27 9.43 6.82 -9.99
C ARG A 27 9.87 7.61 -11.22
N LYS A 28 10.59 8.72 -10.98
CA LYS A 28 11.13 9.61 -12.02
C LYS A 28 10.08 10.07 -13.05
N GLY A 29 8.81 10.13 -12.66
CA GLY A 29 7.69 10.54 -13.53
C GLY A 29 7.30 9.57 -14.65
N SER A 30 7.91 8.38 -14.75
CA SER A 30 7.64 7.45 -15.87
C SER A 30 7.65 5.97 -15.50
N VAL A 31 8.35 5.56 -14.44
CA VAL A 31 8.42 4.15 -14.03
C VAL A 31 7.28 3.86 -13.07
N LEU A 32 6.24 3.18 -13.55
CA LEU A 32 5.11 2.76 -12.71
C LEU A 32 5.31 1.32 -12.24
N SER A 33 5.33 1.12 -10.93
CA SER A 33 5.26 -0.20 -10.30
C SER A 33 3.98 -0.30 -9.49
N HIS A 34 3.27 -1.41 -9.64
CA HIS A 34 1.97 -1.63 -9.00
C HIS A 34 1.97 -2.99 -8.32
N TYR A 35 1.69 -2.99 -7.03
CA TYR A 35 1.69 -4.19 -6.19
C TYR A 35 0.34 -4.36 -5.51
N ILE A 36 -0.21 -5.56 -5.60
CA ILE A 36 -1.36 -5.99 -4.82
C ILE A 36 -0.90 -7.12 -3.91
N PHE A 37 -0.95 -6.86 -2.60
CA PHE A 37 -0.48 -7.79 -1.59
C PHE A 37 -1.57 -8.74 -1.12
N THR A 38 -1.22 -10.00 -0.92
CA THR A 38 -2.07 -10.94 -0.19
C THR A 38 -2.31 -10.41 1.21
N CYS A 39 -3.47 -10.72 1.82
CA CYS A 39 -3.72 -10.22 3.16
C CYS A 39 -2.85 -10.93 4.21
N PRO A 40 -2.17 -10.22 5.11
CA PRO A 40 -1.36 -10.84 6.16
C PRO A 40 -2.19 -11.45 7.29
N VAL A 41 -3.44 -11.01 7.44
CA VAL A 41 -4.30 -11.38 8.56
C VAL A 41 -5.48 -12.21 8.04
N PRO A 42 -5.77 -13.38 8.64
CA PRO A 42 -6.96 -14.13 8.27
C PRO A 42 -8.24 -13.35 8.55
N ARG A 43 -9.20 -13.35 7.62
CA ARG A 43 -10.44 -12.54 7.75
C ARG A 43 -11.24 -12.85 9.02
N HIS A 44 -11.16 -14.07 9.53
CA HIS A 44 -11.88 -14.51 10.72
C HIS A 44 -11.33 -13.90 12.02
N THR A 45 -10.08 -13.43 12.04
CA THR A 45 -9.49 -12.78 13.23
C THR A 45 -9.85 -11.29 13.33
N LEU A 46 -10.43 -10.71 12.28
CA LEU A 46 -10.91 -9.33 12.29
C LEU A 46 -12.13 -9.17 13.20
N THR A 47 -12.16 -8.08 13.95
CA THR A 47 -13.32 -7.61 14.71
C THR A 47 -14.47 -7.21 13.77
N LYS A 48 -15.68 -7.06 14.33
CA LYS A 48 -16.85 -6.64 13.54
C LYS A 48 -16.64 -5.29 12.84
N SER A 49 -16.02 -4.32 13.53
CA SER A 49 -15.75 -3.00 12.98
C SER A 49 -14.76 -3.06 11.80
N GLU A 50 -13.65 -3.79 11.96
CA GLU A 50 -12.67 -3.99 10.89
C GLU A 50 -13.26 -4.71 9.69
N ARG A 51 -14.11 -5.73 9.90
CA ARG A 51 -14.83 -6.40 8.82
C ARG A 51 -15.75 -5.43 8.06
N CYS A 52 -16.44 -4.52 8.74
CA CYS A 52 -17.26 -3.50 8.10
C CYS A 52 -16.40 -2.54 7.26
N GLN A 53 -15.25 -2.10 7.78
CA GLN A 53 -14.31 -1.26 7.02
C GLN A 53 -13.81 -1.98 5.76
N VAL A 54 -13.41 -3.24 5.90
CA VAL A 54 -12.96 -4.07 4.78
C VAL A 54 -14.06 -4.23 3.74
N LEU A 55 -15.28 -4.57 4.16
CA LEU A 55 -16.43 -4.70 3.26
C LEU A 55 -16.76 -3.39 2.54
N TRP A 56 -16.67 -2.26 3.25
CA TRP A 56 -16.88 -0.94 2.66
C TRP A 56 -15.82 -0.63 1.60
N LEU A 57 -14.54 -0.91 1.88
CA LEU A 57 -13.45 -0.72 0.92
C LEU A 57 -13.62 -1.62 -0.31
N ILE A 58 -13.93 -2.91 -0.13
CA ILE A 58 -14.18 -3.84 -1.26
C ILE A 58 -15.33 -3.32 -2.14
N LYS A 59 -16.42 -2.84 -1.53
CA LYS A 59 -17.61 -2.40 -2.26
C LYS A 59 -17.44 -1.06 -2.97
N ASN A 60 -16.71 -0.12 -2.37
CA ASN A 60 -16.65 1.27 -2.84
C ASN A 60 -15.33 1.64 -3.51
N HIS A 61 -14.28 0.83 -3.37
CA HIS A 61 -12.95 1.17 -3.82
C HIS A 61 -12.33 0.02 -4.64
N HIS A 62 -12.29 0.20 -5.95
CA HIS A 62 -11.58 -0.59 -6.96
C HIS A 62 -11.88 -2.11 -7.01
N GLY A 63 -12.88 -2.61 -6.27
CA GLY A 63 -13.31 -4.01 -6.31
C GLY A 63 -12.28 -5.01 -5.76
N LEU A 64 -11.23 -4.53 -5.08
CA LEU A 64 -10.16 -5.36 -4.52
C LEU A 64 -10.65 -6.15 -3.32
N SER A 65 -10.84 -7.45 -3.49
CA SER A 65 -11.21 -8.39 -2.44
C SER A 65 -10.11 -8.51 -1.39
N TRP A 66 -10.52 -8.85 -0.16
CA TRP A 66 -9.60 -9.14 0.94
C TRP A 66 -8.55 -10.20 0.55
N ASN A 67 -8.96 -11.22 -0.19
CA ASN A 67 -8.11 -12.35 -0.59
C ASN A 67 -7.31 -12.10 -1.87
N ASP A 68 -7.52 -10.98 -2.56
CA ASP A 68 -6.80 -10.69 -3.80
C ASP A 68 -5.32 -10.44 -3.53
N GLY A 69 -4.52 -10.45 -4.59
CA GLY A 69 -3.10 -10.17 -4.53
C GLY A 69 -2.25 -11.37 -4.90
N HIS A 70 -1.18 -11.07 -5.63
CA HIS A 70 -0.24 -12.06 -6.12
C HIS A 70 1.12 -11.96 -5.41
N VAL A 71 1.30 -10.92 -4.59
CA VAL A 71 2.53 -10.65 -3.87
C VAL A 71 2.32 -10.93 -2.39
N SER A 72 3.15 -11.78 -1.80
CA SER A 72 3.03 -12.08 -0.38
C SER A 72 3.29 -10.84 0.48
N TYR A 73 2.43 -10.56 1.47
CA TYR A 73 2.55 -9.37 2.33
C TYR A 73 3.91 -9.20 3.00
N TRP A 74 4.58 -10.31 3.36
CA TRP A 74 5.90 -10.22 4.01
C TRP A 74 6.95 -9.51 3.14
N LYS A 75 6.76 -9.49 1.81
CA LYS A 75 7.62 -8.77 0.87
C LYS A 75 7.27 -7.29 0.72
N SER A 76 6.14 -6.82 1.26
CA SER A 76 5.61 -5.47 1.01
C SER A 76 6.60 -4.37 1.36
N LYS A 77 7.14 -4.40 2.57
CA LYS A 77 8.14 -3.42 3.02
C LYS A 77 9.36 -3.39 2.10
N CYS A 78 9.94 -4.56 1.81
CA CYS A 78 11.11 -4.66 0.93
C CYS A 78 10.80 -4.13 -0.47
N LEU A 79 9.69 -4.55 -1.09
CA LEU A 79 9.33 -4.13 -2.45
C LEU A 79 9.04 -2.64 -2.54
N ILE A 80 8.30 -2.06 -1.59
CA ILE A 80 8.00 -0.61 -1.59
C ILE A 80 9.31 0.17 -1.44
N THR A 81 10.17 -0.21 -0.48
CA THR A 81 11.44 0.49 -0.24
C THR A 81 12.41 0.35 -1.41
N THR A 82 12.59 -0.86 -1.96
CA THR A 82 13.45 -1.07 -3.14
C THR A 82 12.94 -0.31 -4.37
N THR A 83 11.63 -0.24 -4.56
CA THR A 83 11.05 0.48 -5.70
C THR A 83 11.19 2.00 -5.54
N MET A 84 11.04 2.51 -4.31
CA MET A 84 11.26 3.92 -3.98
C MET A 84 12.72 4.35 -4.23
N MET A 85 13.68 3.59 -3.69
CA MET A 85 15.11 3.92 -3.80
C MET A 85 15.66 3.62 -5.20
N GLY A 86 15.05 2.67 -5.91
CA GLY A 86 15.67 2.04 -7.07
C GLY A 86 16.80 1.11 -6.64
N ALA A 87 17.24 0.25 -7.55
CA ALA A 87 18.23 -0.80 -7.27
C ALA A 87 19.67 -0.32 -7.00
N THR A 88 19.87 0.88 -6.44
CA THR A 88 21.19 1.36 -6.02
C THR A 88 21.07 2.17 -4.76
N GLU A 89 21.95 1.84 -3.82
CA GLU A 89 22.18 2.55 -2.57
C GLU A 89 22.55 4.01 -2.84
N GLU A 90 22.30 4.85 -1.83
CA GLU A 90 22.72 6.25 -1.73
C GLU A 90 21.89 7.27 -2.53
N ASP A 91 20.74 7.66 -1.97
CA ASP A 91 20.31 9.06 -2.03
C ASP A 91 19.56 9.40 -0.75
N ASP A 92 20.09 10.36 0.01
CA ASP A 92 19.68 10.79 1.36
C ASP A 92 18.39 11.63 1.32
N ALA A 93 17.48 11.27 0.41
CA ALA A 93 16.20 11.91 0.22
C ALA A 93 15.17 11.20 1.10
N SER A 94 15.04 11.69 2.33
CA SER A 94 13.94 11.32 3.23
C SER A 94 12.60 11.48 2.49
N PRO A 95 11.81 10.40 2.30
CA PRO A 95 10.55 10.49 1.57
C PRO A 95 9.60 11.43 2.30
N LEU A 96 9.13 12.46 1.60
CA LEU A 96 8.15 13.41 2.10
C LEU A 96 6.78 12.72 2.14
N VAL A 97 6.46 12.10 3.28
CA VAL A 97 5.16 11.43 3.49
C VAL A 97 4.12 12.49 3.84
N LYS A 98 3.33 12.91 2.84
CA LYS A 98 2.11 13.71 3.08
C LYS A 98 0.89 12.80 2.98
N GLY A 99 0.47 12.25 4.12
CA GLY A 99 -0.79 11.51 4.21
C GLY A 99 -1.97 12.46 4.02
N HIS A 100 -2.73 12.30 2.95
CA HIS A 100 -4.05 12.90 2.84
C HIS A 100 -5.07 11.87 3.33
N GLU A 101 -5.68 12.14 4.49
CA GLU A 101 -6.87 11.41 4.91
C GLU A 101 -7.94 11.67 3.84
N LYS A 102 -8.37 10.63 3.11
CA LYS A 102 -9.50 10.75 2.16
C LYS A 102 -10.72 11.16 2.99
N ARG A 103 -10.99 12.48 3.07
CA ARG A 103 -12.24 12.99 3.62
C ARG A 103 -13.37 12.52 2.71
N GLN A 104 -14.40 11.94 3.33
CA GLN A 104 -15.63 11.54 2.67
C GLN A 104 -16.29 12.69 1.93
#